data_AF-A0A843CJ80-F1
#
_entry.id   AF-A0A843CJ80-F1
#
_cell.length_a   1.000
_cell.length_b   1.000
_cell.length_c   1.000
_cell.angle_alpha   90.00
_cell.angle_beta   90.00
_cell.angle_gamma   90.00
#
_symmetry.space_group_name_H-M   'P 1'
#
loop_
_entity.id
_entity.type
_entity.pdbx_description
1 polymer ?
#
loop_
_entity_poly.entity_id
_entity_poly.type
_entity_poly.pdbx_seq_one_letter_code
_entity_poly.pdbx_strand_id
1 'polypeptide(L)'
;MKLARTFLVIIILIAIYVVFLLFSDVEKTISTLVSIDQRYLVGGIALWLLGGFLRVLRWHYFLKRITTEIPFVRSSLYFISGFAFMLSPARVGEMLRSPLIKRDYDIPISKTAPIVLVERFYDLLAVTIIIATGIFFTTIDKSIALIPIGVIILILLIIRNKNTISKILKKLSKIKILSKIIPSLDDSYEVIYMLMKPKYFATGLSVSIGTSMLEVTGAYMFILGMASTINFQDLIVLYHSVGFAAATSMIPAGIGIFEGGLVGLFVLYNLKYEVAFAVTVLIRIVSTGLFTVI
;
A
#
# COMPACT_ATOMS: atom_id res chain seq x y z
N MET A 1 -8.05 25.39 -15.44
CA MET A 1 -8.75 24.09 -15.40
C MET A 1 -8.13 23.05 -14.47
N LYS A 2 -6.80 22.82 -14.41
CA LYS A 2 -6.20 21.84 -13.46
C LYS A 2 -6.34 22.23 -11.98
N LEU A 3 -6.13 23.51 -11.65
CA LEU A 3 -6.25 24.01 -10.26
C LEU A 3 -7.67 23.84 -9.69
N ALA A 4 -8.69 24.19 -10.47
CA ALA A 4 -10.10 24.05 -10.07
C ALA A 4 -10.49 22.59 -9.80
N ARG A 5 -9.93 21.64 -10.58
CA ARG A 5 -10.17 20.20 -10.39
C ARG A 5 -9.49 19.68 -9.12
N THR A 6 -8.29 20.16 -8.79
CA THR A 6 -7.59 19.84 -7.53
C THR A 6 -8.34 20.43 -6.33
N PHE A 7 -8.80 21.68 -6.42
CA PHE A 7 -9.63 22.30 -5.38
C PHE A 7 -10.94 21.55 -5.14
N LEU A 8 -11.62 21.12 -6.20
CA LEU A 8 -12.84 20.34 -6.10
C LEU A 8 -12.60 18.98 -5.40
N VAL A 9 -11.48 18.32 -5.69
CA VAL A 9 -11.09 17.07 -5.00
C VAL A 9 -10.83 17.34 -3.52
N ILE A 10 -10.12 18.40 -3.16
CA ILE A 10 -9.88 18.77 -1.76
C ILE A 10 -11.18 19.08 -1.03
N ILE A 11 -12.10 19.82 -1.66
CA ILE A 11 -13.42 20.13 -1.09
C ILE A 11 -14.25 18.86 -0.86
N ILE A 12 -14.23 17.92 -1.82
CA ILE A 12 -14.92 16.63 -1.68
C ILE A 12 -14.28 15.79 -0.55
N LEU A 13 -12.95 15.79 -0.43
CA LEU A 13 -12.23 15.08 0.63
C LEU A 13 -12.56 15.65 2.02
N ILE A 14 -12.58 16.98 2.15
CA ILE A 14 -13.00 17.66 3.37
C ILE A 14 -14.47 17.36 3.66
N ALA A 15 -15.35 17.42 2.66
CA ALA A 15 -16.77 17.11 2.83
C ALA A 15 -17.01 15.67 3.29
N ILE A 16 -16.26 14.68 2.76
CA ILE A 16 -16.33 13.29 3.21
C ILE A 16 -15.90 13.18 4.68
N TYR A 17 -14.77 13.79 5.05
CA TYR A 17 -14.30 13.79 6.45
C TYR A 17 -15.29 14.49 7.39
N VAL A 18 -15.87 15.60 6.97
CA VAL A 18 -16.91 16.33 7.71
C VAL A 18 -18.17 15.48 7.85
N VAL A 19 -18.59 14.76 6.81
CA VAL A 19 -19.73 13.82 6.89
C VAL A 19 -19.43 12.71 7.91
N PHE A 20 -18.24 12.11 7.88
CA PHE A 20 -17.84 11.14 8.91
C PHE A 20 -17.82 11.72 10.33
N LEU A 21 -17.40 12.98 10.49
CA LEU A 21 -17.44 13.70 11.76
C LEU A 21 -18.86 14.05 12.22
N LEU A 22 -19.79 14.27 11.29
CA LEU A 22 -21.19 14.57 11.62
C LEU A 22 -21.99 13.31 12.01
N PHE A 23 -21.62 12.14 11.48
CA PHE A 23 -22.23 10.85 11.82
C PHE A 23 -21.55 10.14 12.99
N SER A 24 -20.34 10.54 13.37
CA SER A 24 -19.69 10.08 14.59
C SER A 24 -20.11 10.95 15.76
N ASP A 25 -20.41 10.32 16.88
CA ASP A 25 -20.36 11.01 18.16
C ASP A 25 -18.87 11.29 18.44
N VAL A 26 -18.43 12.48 18.01
CA VAL A 26 -17.02 12.89 18.02
C VAL A 26 -16.44 12.78 19.43
N GLU A 27 -17.24 13.10 20.44
CA GLU A 27 -16.85 13.01 21.84
C GLU A 27 -16.56 11.55 22.24
N LYS A 28 -17.46 10.62 21.88
CA LYS A 28 -17.25 9.18 22.13
C LYS A 28 -16.08 8.59 21.33
N THR A 29 -15.85 9.07 20.11
CA THR A 29 -14.72 8.62 19.30
C THR A 29 -13.39 9.07 19.93
N ILE A 30 -13.30 10.34 20.33
CA ILE A 30 -12.12 10.88 21.00
C ILE A 30 -11.90 10.16 22.33
N SER A 31 -12.96 9.94 23.13
CA SER A 31 -12.83 9.20 24.38
C SER A 31 -12.31 7.77 24.15
N THR A 32 -12.79 7.10 23.10
CA THR A 32 -12.33 5.75 22.71
C THR A 32 -10.84 5.75 22.35
N LEU A 33 -10.39 6.74 21.56
CA LEU A 33 -8.98 6.91 21.19
C LEU A 33 -8.09 7.18 22.40
N VAL A 34 -8.55 8.02 23.34
CA VAL A 34 -7.80 8.35 24.56
C VAL A 34 -7.78 7.18 25.54
N SER A 35 -8.82 6.35 25.57
CA SER A 35 -8.92 5.18 26.45
C SER A 35 -8.16 3.94 25.97
N ILE A 36 -7.50 3.99 24.81
CA ILE A 36 -6.78 2.84 24.26
C ILE A 36 -5.67 2.39 25.21
N ASP A 37 -5.56 1.08 25.46
CA ASP A 37 -4.46 0.53 26.24
C ASP A 37 -3.11 0.80 25.52
N GLN A 38 -2.23 1.50 26.23
CA GLN A 38 -0.95 1.98 25.69
C GLN A 38 -0.05 0.86 25.18
N ARG A 39 -0.09 -0.34 25.76
CA ARG A 39 0.73 -1.48 25.32
C ARG A 39 0.36 -1.89 23.91
N TYR A 40 -0.94 -1.92 23.61
CA TYR A 40 -1.45 -2.26 22.30
C TYR A 40 -1.23 -1.14 21.29
N LEU A 41 -1.37 0.11 21.70
CA LEU A 41 -1.07 1.27 20.85
C LEU A 41 0.41 1.27 20.42
N VAL A 42 1.33 1.16 21.39
CA VAL A 42 2.78 1.15 21.13
C VAL A 42 3.18 -0.07 20.31
N GLY A 43 2.68 -1.26 20.67
CA GLY A 43 2.98 -2.48 19.93
C GLY A 43 2.44 -2.44 18.49
N GLY A 44 1.23 -1.90 18.29
CA GLY A 44 0.67 -1.69 16.95
C GLY A 44 1.55 -0.74 16.13
N ILE A 45 1.89 0.43 16.65
CA ILE A 45 2.78 1.39 15.96
C ILE A 45 4.14 0.75 15.64
N ALA A 46 4.72 -0.01 16.57
CA ALA A 46 6.00 -0.68 16.38
C ALA A 46 5.96 -1.70 15.21
N LEU A 47 4.87 -2.46 15.06
CA LEU A 47 4.70 -3.40 13.94
C LEU A 47 4.61 -2.66 12.59
N TRP A 48 3.91 -1.53 12.54
CA TRP A 48 3.84 -0.70 11.34
C TRP A 48 5.20 -0.10 10.96
N LEU A 49 5.95 0.40 11.96
CA LEU A 49 7.32 0.90 11.77
C LEU A 49 8.26 -0.20 11.29
N LEU A 50 8.16 -1.40 11.87
CA LEU A 50 8.93 -2.57 11.42
C LEU A 50 8.59 -2.92 9.97
N GLY A 51 7.31 -2.89 9.58
CA GLY A 51 6.88 -3.05 8.21
C GLY A 51 7.49 -2.01 7.26
N GLY A 52 7.50 -0.74 7.67
CA GLY A 52 8.18 0.34 6.94
C GLY A 52 9.68 0.09 6.77
N PHE A 53 10.36 -0.34 7.83
CA PHE A 53 11.78 -0.68 7.79
C PHE A 53 12.09 -1.85 6.86
N LEU A 54 11.29 -2.91 6.87
CA LEU A 54 11.44 -4.04 5.94
C LEU A 54 11.26 -3.61 4.47
N ARG A 55 10.36 -2.65 4.19
CA ARG A 55 10.22 -2.07 2.85
C ARG A 55 11.46 -1.28 2.43
N VAL A 56 12.07 -0.52 3.34
CA VAL A 56 13.35 0.16 3.09
C VAL A 56 14.46 -0.84 2.76
N LEU A 57 14.55 -1.95 3.51
CA LEU A 57 15.53 -3.00 3.25
C LEU A 57 15.34 -3.63 1.86
N ARG A 58 14.09 -3.95 1.49
CA ARG A 58 13.75 -4.49 0.16
C ARG A 58 14.11 -3.50 -0.95
N TRP A 59 13.74 -2.23 -0.79
CA TRP A 59 14.09 -1.17 -1.71
C TRP A 59 15.61 -1.10 -1.92
N HIS A 60 16.37 -1.02 -0.83
CA HIS A 60 17.82 -0.96 -0.89
C HIS A 60 18.42 -2.21 -1.56
N TYR A 61 17.86 -3.39 -1.27
CA TYR A 61 18.27 -4.65 -1.87
C TYR A 61 18.05 -4.66 -3.40
N PHE A 62 16.93 -4.13 -3.89
CA PHE A 62 16.67 -3.99 -5.32
C PHE A 62 17.55 -2.91 -5.97
N LEU A 63 17.73 -1.76 -5.31
CA LEU A 63 18.58 -0.68 -5.80
C LEU A 63 20.04 -1.13 -5.95
N LYS A 64 20.54 -1.99 -5.04
CA LYS A 64 21.86 -2.61 -5.12
C LYS A 64 22.11 -3.47 -6.36
N ARG A 65 21.06 -3.80 -7.13
CA ARG A 65 21.18 -4.50 -8.41
C ARG A 65 21.38 -3.56 -9.59
N ILE A 66 21.13 -2.28 -9.38
CA ILE A 66 21.36 -1.23 -10.36
C ILE A 66 22.69 -0.55 -10.12
N THR A 67 23.00 -0.25 -8.86
CA THR A 67 24.21 0.47 -8.45
C THR A 67 24.67 0.04 -7.06
N THR A 68 25.98 0.05 -6.82
CA THR A 68 26.57 -0.14 -5.49
C THR A 68 27.01 1.18 -4.83
N GLU A 69 26.85 2.31 -5.53
CA GLU A 69 27.36 3.63 -5.10
C GLU A 69 26.53 4.26 -3.97
N ILE A 70 25.26 3.88 -3.85
CA ILE A 70 24.34 4.50 -2.89
C ILE A 70 24.42 3.77 -1.55
N PRO A 71 24.92 4.41 -0.47
CA PRO A 71 24.94 3.80 0.84
C PRO A 71 23.53 3.66 1.43
N PHE A 72 23.37 2.73 2.37
CA PHE A 72 22.07 2.38 2.96
C PHE A 72 21.31 3.59 3.52
N VAL A 73 21.99 4.49 4.23
CA VAL A 73 21.37 5.68 4.82
C VAL A 73 20.75 6.60 3.75
N ARG A 74 21.52 6.92 2.68
CA ARG A 74 21.00 7.72 1.55
C ARG A 74 19.85 7.01 0.85
N SER A 75 19.98 5.71 0.61
CA SER A 75 18.93 4.89 -0.01
C SER A 75 17.63 4.91 0.80
N SER A 76 17.74 4.87 2.13
CA SER A 76 16.61 4.95 3.06
C SER A 76 15.93 6.32 3.02
N LEU A 77 16.71 7.41 3.00
CA LEU A 77 16.19 8.77 2.87
C LEU A 77 15.42 8.96 1.55
N TYR A 78 15.93 8.44 0.43
CA TYR A 78 15.16 8.46 -0.82
C TYR A 78 13.86 7.68 -0.66
N PHE A 79 13.88 6.48 -0.07
CA PHE A 79 12.66 5.70 0.14
C PHE A 79 11.61 6.50 0.92
N ILE A 80 12.02 7.09 2.04
CA ILE A 80 11.15 7.88 2.92
C ILE A 80 10.62 9.13 2.18
N SER A 81 11.46 9.84 1.43
CA SER A 81 11.02 11.02 0.66
C SER A 81 9.91 10.73 -0.35
N GLY A 82 9.79 9.46 -0.81
CA GLY A 82 8.71 9.05 -1.70
C GLY A 82 7.32 9.12 -1.03
N PHE A 83 7.27 9.07 0.30
CA PHE A 83 6.02 9.18 1.06
C PHE A 83 5.49 10.61 1.16
N ALA A 84 6.34 11.63 0.98
CA ALA A 84 5.91 13.03 0.95
C ALA A 84 4.82 13.31 -0.12
N PHE A 85 4.74 12.45 -1.15
CA PHE A 85 3.74 12.55 -2.22
C PHE A 85 2.82 11.33 -2.27
N MET A 86 2.59 10.64 -1.14
CA MET A 86 1.71 9.47 -1.06
C MET A 86 0.24 9.80 -1.43
N LEU A 87 -0.17 11.07 -1.28
CA LEU A 87 -1.50 11.56 -1.68
C LEU A 87 -1.70 11.62 -3.20
N SER A 88 -0.67 11.36 -4.01
CA SER A 88 -0.80 11.33 -5.47
C SER A 88 -1.66 10.14 -5.96
N PRO A 89 -2.41 10.31 -7.07
CA PRO A 89 -3.13 9.19 -7.70
C PRO A 89 -2.17 8.03 -8.00
N ALA A 90 -2.61 6.80 -7.70
CA ALA A 90 -1.82 5.56 -7.85
C ALA A 90 -0.43 5.58 -7.19
N ARG A 91 -0.22 6.44 -6.18
CA ARG A 91 1.07 6.63 -5.49
C ARG A 91 2.24 6.96 -6.44
N VAL A 92 1.96 7.65 -7.56
CA VAL A 92 2.99 8.10 -8.52
C VAL A 92 4.08 8.95 -7.87
N GLY A 93 3.78 9.60 -6.75
CA GLY A 93 4.70 10.36 -5.91
C GLY A 93 5.90 9.56 -5.39
N GLU A 94 5.74 8.24 -5.20
CA GLU A 94 6.87 7.37 -4.84
C GLU A 94 7.92 7.29 -5.96
N MET A 95 7.60 7.70 -7.19
CA MET A 95 8.56 7.75 -8.30
C MET A 95 9.49 8.97 -8.23
N LEU A 96 9.23 9.94 -7.36
CA LEU A 96 10.09 11.12 -7.17
C LEU A 96 11.47 10.76 -6.59
N ARG A 97 11.60 9.54 -6.03
CA ARG A 97 12.87 8.95 -5.62
C ARG A 97 13.87 8.89 -6.78
N SER A 98 13.40 8.61 -7.98
CA SER A 98 14.24 8.42 -9.17
C SER A 98 14.90 9.72 -9.67
N PRO A 99 14.18 10.84 -9.82
CA PRO A 99 14.79 12.15 -10.04
C PRO A 99 15.82 12.56 -8.99
N LEU A 100 15.57 12.29 -7.70
CA LEU A 100 16.52 12.61 -6.62
C LEU A 100 17.81 11.79 -6.75
N ILE A 101 17.68 10.49 -7.03
CA ILE A 101 18.83 9.62 -7.28
C ILE A 101 19.59 10.06 -8.54
N LYS A 102 18.89 10.45 -9.60
CA LYS A 102 19.54 10.97 -10.81
C LYS A 102 20.32 12.26 -10.52
N ARG A 103 19.76 13.16 -9.73
CA ARG A 103 20.45 14.41 -9.34
C ARG A 103 21.73 14.12 -8.54
N ASP A 104 21.66 13.18 -7.59
CA ASP A 104 22.73 12.98 -6.61
C ASP A 104 23.83 11.99 -7.08
N TYR A 105 23.51 11.08 -8.00
CA TYR A 105 24.42 10.01 -8.46
C TYR A 105 24.48 9.85 -10.00
N ASP A 106 23.80 10.71 -10.77
CA ASP A 106 23.68 10.63 -12.24
C ASP A 106 23.14 9.29 -12.80
N ILE A 107 22.46 8.51 -11.96
CA ILE A 107 21.88 7.24 -12.39
C ILE A 107 20.61 7.50 -13.20
N PRO A 108 20.45 6.90 -14.39
CA PRO A 108 19.27 7.09 -15.22
C PRO A 108 17.96 6.74 -14.49
N ILE A 109 16.95 7.61 -14.62
CA ILE A 109 15.60 7.39 -14.10
C ILE A 109 15.01 6.08 -14.64
N SER A 110 15.33 5.72 -15.89
CA SER A 110 14.92 4.46 -16.52
C SER A 110 15.42 3.20 -15.79
N LYS A 111 16.49 3.30 -14.99
CA LYS A 111 16.99 2.15 -14.21
C LYS A 111 16.41 2.09 -12.79
N THR A 112 15.98 3.22 -12.23
CA THR A 112 15.50 3.30 -10.84
C THR A 112 13.97 3.33 -10.72
N ALA A 113 13.27 4.00 -11.63
CA ALA A 113 11.81 4.09 -11.64
C ALA A 113 11.10 2.73 -11.77
N PRO A 114 11.60 1.75 -12.56
CA PRO A 114 10.96 0.45 -12.65
C PRO A 114 11.01 -0.36 -11.34
N ILE A 115 11.96 -0.07 -10.44
CA ILE A 115 12.01 -0.71 -9.12
C ILE A 115 10.72 -0.40 -8.36
N VAL A 116 10.27 0.85 -8.37
CA VAL A 116 9.02 1.28 -7.70
C VAL A 116 7.82 0.51 -8.26
N LEU A 117 7.74 0.33 -9.58
CA LEU A 117 6.67 -0.45 -10.22
C LEU A 117 6.69 -1.91 -9.75
N VAL A 118 7.87 -2.52 -9.68
CA VAL A 118 8.04 -3.91 -9.24
C VAL A 118 7.67 -4.05 -7.76
N GLU A 119 8.01 -3.10 -6.91
CA GLU A 119 7.60 -3.08 -5.51
C GLU A 119 6.06 -3.06 -5.37
N ARG A 120 5.37 -2.20 -6.11
CA ARG A 120 3.90 -2.15 -6.13
C ARG A 120 3.28 -3.43 -6.65
N PHE A 121 3.89 -4.04 -7.66
CA PHE A 121 3.48 -5.33 -8.16
C PHE A 121 3.57 -6.41 -7.07
N TYR A 122 4.68 -6.48 -6.33
CA TYR A 122 4.80 -7.44 -5.21
C TYR A 122 3.80 -7.19 -4.10
N ASP A 123 3.56 -5.92 -3.76
CA ASP A 123 2.63 -5.56 -2.69
C ASP A 123 1.18 -5.95 -3.08
N LEU A 124 0.76 -5.68 -4.32
CA LEU A 124 -0.56 -6.11 -4.81
C LEU A 124 -0.68 -7.63 -4.89
N LEU A 125 0.36 -8.33 -5.37
CA LEU A 125 0.35 -9.78 -5.45
C LEU A 125 0.28 -10.42 -4.05
N ALA A 126 1.05 -9.91 -3.08
CA ALA A 126 1.02 -10.38 -1.71
C ALA A 126 -0.36 -10.23 -1.08
N VAL A 127 -0.97 -9.04 -1.20
CA VAL A 127 -2.33 -8.78 -0.71
C VAL A 127 -3.35 -9.72 -1.36
N THR A 128 -3.24 -9.95 -2.67
CA THR A 128 -4.14 -10.88 -3.38
C THR A 128 -3.99 -12.32 -2.87
N ILE A 129 -2.76 -12.78 -2.61
CA ILE A 129 -2.50 -14.11 -2.02
C ILE A 129 -3.06 -14.19 -0.60
N ILE A 130 -2.85 -13.15 0.21
CA ILE A 130 -3.37 -13.09 1.58
C ILE A 130 -4.90 -13.15 1.60
N ILE A 131 -5.58 -12.42 0.70
CA ILE A 131 -7.05 -12.49 0.57
C ILE A 131 -7.48 -13.89 0.14
N ALA A 132 -6.88 -14.43 -0.93
CA ALA A 132 -7.22 -15.75 -1.47
C ALA A 132 -7.09 -16.86 -0.42
N THR A 133 -5.99 -16.84 0.33
CA THR A 133 -5.73 -17.83 1.40
C THR A 133 -6.57 -17.56 2.63
N GLY A 134 -6.73 -16.30 3.04
CA GLY A 134 -7.49 -15.89 4.22
C GLY A 134 -8.95 -16.29 4.16
N ILE A 135 -9.60 -16.19 2.98
CA ILE A 135 -11.02 -16.57 2.80
C ILE A 135 -11.29 -18.01 3.28
N PHE A 136 -10.36 -18.95 3.06
CA PHE A 136 -10.53 -20.35 3.49
C PHE A 136 -10.58 -20.54 5.01
N PHE A 137 -10.13 -19.55 5.78
CA PHE A 137 -10.12 -19.56 7.25
C PHE A 137 -11.20 -18.64 7.86
N THR A 138 -12.09 -18.09 7.03
CA THR A 138 -13.22 -17.24 7.46
C THR A 138 -14.55 -17.98 7.26
N THR A 139 -15.64 -17.36 7.74
CA THR A 139 -17.01 -17.82 7.47
C THR A 139 -17.55 -17.40 6.10
N ILE A 140 -16.77 -16.59 5.36
CA ILE A 140 -17.10 -16.14 4.00
C ILE A 140 -17.21 -17.34 3.06
N ASP A 141 -18.14 -17.29 2.10
CA ASP A 141 -18.30 -18.34 1.09
C ASP A 141 -16.97 -18.58 0.35
N LYS A 142 -16.47 -19.82 0.43
CA LYS A 142 -15.19 -20.24 -0.14
C LYS A 142 -15.15 -20.08 -1.66
N SER A 143 -16.29 -20.09 -2.35
CA SER A 143 -16.36 -19.82 -3.79
C SER A 143 -15.88 -18.42 -4.16
N ILE A 144 -15.96 -17.45 -3.25
CA ILE A 144 -15.45 -16.08 -3.45
C ILE A 144 -13.94 -16.08 -3.65
N ALA A 145 -13.21 -17.06 -3.08
CA ALA A 145 -11.77 -17.19 -3.26
C ALA A 145 -11.35 -17.45 -4.73
N LEU A 146 -12.28 -17.91 -5.59
CA LEU A 146 -12.00 -18.13 -7.02
C LEU A 146 -11.59 -16.83 -7.74
N ILE A 147 -12.09 -15.67 -7.28
CA ILE A 147 -11.77 -14.37 -7.88
C ILE A 147 -10.28 -14.02 -7.70
N PRO A 148 -9.74 -13.89 -6.46
CA PRO A 148 -8.33 -13.57 -6.29
C PRO A 148 -7.41 -14.71 -6.79
N ILE A 149 -7.83 -15.97 -6.72
CA ILE A 149 -7.08 -17.09 -7.33
C ILE A 149 -6.97 -16.90 -8.85
N GLY A 150 -8.06 -16.56 -9.53
CA GLY A 150 -8.07 -16.26 -10.97
C GLY A 150 -7.13 -15.10 -11.33
N VAL A 151 -7.11 -14.04 -10.52
CA VAL A 151 -6.19 -12.90 -10.68
C VAL A 151 -4.74 -13.35 -10.54
N ILE A 152 -4.40 -14.16 -9.53
CA ILE A 152 -3.04 -14.69 -9.32
C ILE A 152 -2.62 -15.53 -10.52
N ILE A 153 -3.47 -16.46 -10.99
CA ILE A 153 -3.18 -17.30 -12.16
C ILE A 153 -2.93 -16.43 -13.39
N LEU A 154 -3.78 -15.44 -13.65
CA LEU A 154 -3.61 -14.51 -14.77
C LEU A 154 -2.27 -13.77 -14.69
N ILE A 155 -1.91 -13.25 -13.52
CA ILE A 155 -0.63 -12.58 -13.27
C ILE A 155 0.54 -13.52 -13.58
N LEU A 156 0.51 -14.75 -13.07
CA LEU A 156 1.57 -15.74 -13.30
C LEU A 156 1.70 -16.13 -14.78
N LEU A 157 0.57 -16.27 -15.50
CA LEU A 157 0.55 -16.55 -16.94
C LEU A 157 1.15 -15.40 -17.76
N ILE A 158 0.84 -14.15 -17.39
CA ILE A 158 1.42 -12.95 -18.01
C ILE A 158 2.94 -12.94 -17.78
N ILE A 159 3.39 -13.18 -16.54
CA ILE A 159 4.80 -13.15 -16.16
C ILE A 159 5.62 -14.25 -16.85
N ARG A 160 5.03 -15.43 -17.02
CA ARG A 160 5.68 -16.55 -17.71
C ARG A 160 6.02 -16.20 -19.16
N ASN A 161 5.20 -15.37 -19.81
CA ASN A 161 5.37 -15.04 -21.22
C ASN A 161 6.10 -13.71 -21.42
N LYS A 162 7.42 -13.81 -21.65
CA LYS A 162 8.31 -12.68 -21.94
C LYS A 162 7.79 -11.76 -23.04
N ASN A 163 7.20 -12.33 -24.10
CA ASN A 163 6.65 -11.58 -25.23
C ASN A 163 5.37 -10.81 -24.83
N THR A 164 4.54 -11.39 -23.98
CA THR A 164 3.33 -10.72 -23.46
C THR A 164 3.70 -9.53 -22.59
N ILE A 165 4.64 -9.69 -21.65
CA ILE A 165 5.12 -8.56 -20.81
C ILE A 165 5.71 -7.46 -21.69
N SER A 166 6.56 -7.80 -22.66
CA SER A 166 7.15 -6.82 -23.58
C SER A 166 6.07 -6.06 -24.36
N LYS A 167 5.04 -6.76 -24.87
CA LYS A 167 3.91 -6.13 -25.57
C LYS A 167 3.10 -5.21 -24.65
N ILE A 168 2.84 -5.61 -23.41
CA ILE A 168 2.11 -4.81 -22.42
C ILE A 168 2.89 -3.54 -22.09
N LEU A 169 4.18 -3.67 -21.77
CA LEU A 169 5.04 -2.52 -21.45
C LEU A 169 5.18 -1.55 -22.64
N LYS A 170 5.31 -2.05 -23.87
CA LYS A 170 5.29 -1.23 -25.10
C LYS A 170 3.96 -0.53 -25.36
N LYS A 171 2.83 -1.07 -24.86
CA LYS A 171 1.53 -0.39 -24.93
C LYS A 171 1.41 0.67 -23.83
N LEU A 172 1.81 0.33 -22.61
CA LEU A 172 1.79 1.24 -21.45
C LEU A 172 2.68 2.47 -21.69
N SER A 173 3.82 2.30 -22.36
CA SER A 173 4.71 3.41 -22.71
C SER A 173 4.12 4.45 -23.66
N LYS A 174 3.08 4.09 -24.42
CA LYS A 174 2.37 5.04 -25.29
C LYS A 174 1.42 5.96 -24.50
N ILE A 175 1.16 5.64 -23.23
CA ILE A 175 0.36 6.49 -22.35
C ILE A 175 1.20 7.71 -21.97
N LYS A 176 0.70 8.90 -22.30
CA LYS A 176 1.39 10.21 -22.16
C LYS A 176 1.92 10.51 -20.74
N ILE A 177 1.33 9.88 -19.72
CA ILE A 177 1.75 10.00 -18.32
C ILE A 177 2.98 9.10 -18.07
N LEU A 178 2.94 7.86 -18.55
CA LEU A 178 4.01 6.87 -18.35
C LEU A 178 5.23 7.15 -19.23
N SER A 179 5.06 7.71 -20.44
CA SER A 179 6.17 8.11 -21.31
C SER A 179 7.04 9.22 -20.70
N LYS A 180 6.49 10.05 -19.81
CA LYS A 180 7.24 11.08 -19.06
C LYS A 180 7.99 10.51 -17.86
N ILE A 181 7.57 9.35 -17.37
CA ILE A 181 8.09 8.71 -16.16
C ILE A 181 9.18 7.68 -16.52
N ILE A 182 9.09 7.07 -17.71
CA ILE A 182 9.96 5.97 -18.17
C ILE A 182 10.68 6.42 -19.45
N PRO A 183 11.83 7.11 -19.34
CA PRO A 183 12.48 7.76 -20.48
C PRO A 183 13.14 6.80 -21.48
N SER A 184 13.52 5.58 -21.07
CA SER A 184 13.98 4.51 -21.99
C SER A 184 13.30 3.19 -21.65
N LEU A 185 12.69 2.56 -22.65
CA LEU A 185 11.90 1.34 -22.45
C LEU A 185 12.74 0.09 -22.29
N ASP A 186 13.90 0.04 -22.94
CA ASP A 186 14.75 -1.15 -22.94
C ASP A 186 15.45 -1.32 -21.57
N ASP A 187 16.07 -0.27 -21.04
CA ASP A 187 16.66 -0.29 -19.68
C ASP A 187 15.60 -0.64 -18.63
N SER A 188 14.41 -0.04 -18.75
CA SER A 188 13.32 -0.24 -17.79
C SER A 188 12.81 -1.68 -17.81
N TYR A 189 12.73 -2.25 -19.02
CA TYR A 189 12.35 -3.63 -19.22
C TYR A 189 13.37 -4.60 -18.61
N GLU A 190 14.67 -4.34 -18.81
CA GLU A 190 15.73 -5.17 -18.24
C GLU A 190 15.68 -5.19 -16.72
N VAL A 191 15.45 -4.04 -16.08
CA VAL A 191 15.32 -3.97 -14.62
C VAL A 191 14.11 -4.75 -14.12
N ILE A 192 12.94 -4.57 -14.74
CA ILE A 192 11.74 -5.34 -14.37
C ILE A 192 12.02 -6.84 -14.52
N TYR A 193 12.54 -7.26 -15.67
CA TYR A 193 12.81 -8.68 -15.94
C TYR A 193 13.85 -9.27 -14.98
N MET A 194 14.90 -8.51 -14.65
CA MET A 194 15.90 -8.92 -13.66
C MET A 194 15.26 -9.16 -12.29
N LEU A 195 14.42 -8.24 -11.82
CA LEU A 195 13.75 -8.37 -10.52
C LEU A 195 12.68 -9.47 -10.52
N MET A 196 12.15 -9.85 -11.68
CA MET A 196 11.24 -11.00 -11.82
C MET A 196 11.93 -12.37 -11.76
N LYS A 197 13.27 -12.46 -11.70
CA LYS A 197 13.97 -13.75 -11.55
C LYS A 197 13.63 -14.41 -10.21
N PRO A 198 13.61 -15.75 -10.11
CA PRO A 198 13.08 -16.48 -8.95
C PRO A 198 13.60 -16.01 -7.57
N LYS A 199 14.90 -15.74 -7.46
CA LYS A 199 15.53 -15.24 -6.22
C LYS A 199 14.93 -13.91 -5.75
N TYR A 200 14.80 -12.94 -6.66
CA TYR A 200 14.28 -11.61 -6.34
C TYR A 200 12.77 -11.61 -6.18
N PHE A 201 12.08 -12.42 -6.99
CA PHE A 201 10.66 -12.65 -6.87
C PHE A 201 10.29 -13.22 -5.50
N ALA A 202 10.96 -14.30 -5.08
CA ALA A 202 10.73 -14.89 -3.76
C ALA A 202 11.02 -13.89 -2.64
N THR A 203 12.17 -13.21 -2.68
CA THR A 203 12.53 -12.21 -1.66
C THR A 203 11.53 -11.06 -1.61
N GLY A 204 11.17 -10.49 -2.76
CA GLY A 204 10.24 -9.38 -2.88
C GLY A 204 8.85 -9.73 -2.37
N LEU A 205 8.34 -10.89 -2.79
CA LEU A 205 7.02 -11.39 -2.39
C LEU A 205 6.98 -11.74 -0.90
N SER A 206 7.99 -12.43 -0.36
CA SER A 206 8.06 -12.77 1.07
C SER A 206 8.10 -11.52 1.94
N VAL A 207 8.87 -10.50 1.56
CA VAL A 207 8.87 -9.22 2.28
C VAL A 207 7.50 -8.55 2.18
N SER A 208 6.87 -8.51 1.01
CA SER A 208 5.52 -7.94 0.87
C SER A 208 4.51 -8.64 1.78
N ILE A 209 4.45 -9.98 1.76
CA ILE A 209 3.55 -10.77 2.61
C ILE A 209 3.84 -10.47 4.09
N GLY A 210 5.11 -10.50 4.50
CA GLY A 210 5.51 -10.20 5.87
C GLY A 210 5.08 -8.80 6.30
N THR A 211 5.29 -7.79 5.46
CA THR A 211 4.88 -6.41 5.77
C THR A 211 3.37 -6.25 5.86
N SER A 212 2.61 -6.87 4.95
CA SER A 212 1.14 -6.86 4.98
C SER A 212 0.59 -7.56 6.23
N MET A 213 1.21 -8.66 6.67
CA MET A 213 0.86 -9.32 7.92
C MET A 213 1.15 -8.44 9.14
N LEU A 214 2.31 -7.77 9.18
CA LEU A 214 2.63 -6.83 10.26
C LEU A 214 1.64 -5.66 10.33
N GLU A 215 1.23 -5.11 9.19
CA GLU A 215 0.24 -4.03 9.11
C GLU A 215 -1.10 -4.46 9.72
N VAL A 216 -1.63 -5.62 9.32
CA VAL A 216 -2.92 -6.10 9.84
C VAL A 216 -2.83 -6.58 11.29
N THR A 217 -1.70 -7.14 11.72
CA THR A 217 -1.47 -7.43 13.15
C THR A 217 -1.42 -6.15 13.97
N GLY A 218 -0.80 -5.07 13.45
CA GLY A 218 -0.83 -3.76 14.09
C GLY A 218 -2.25 -3.20 14.20
N ALA A 219 -3.05 -3.31 13.13
CA ALA A 219 -4.47 -2.97 13.17
C ALA A 219 -5.26 -3.81 14.20
N TYR A 220 -4.95 -5.10 14.32
CA TYR A 220 -5.56 -5.98 15.31
C TYR A 220 -5.24 -5.54 16.75
N MET A 221 -3.99 -5.13 17.01
CA MET A 221 -3.61 -4.59 18.30
C MET A 221 -4.43 -3.35 18.66
N PHE A 222 -4.68 -2.44 17.70
CA PHE A 222 -5.52 -1.27 17.97
C PHE A 222 -6.94 -1.65 18.38
N ILE A 223 -7.54 -2.67 17.74
CA ILE A 223 -8.88 -3.17 18.11
C ILE A 223 -8.88 -3.75 19.53
N LEU A 224 -7.89 -4.59 19.87
CA LEU A 224 -7.74 -5.16 21.21
C LEU A 224 -7.53 -4.10 22.28
N GLY A 225 -6.74 -3.06 21.97
CA GLY A 225 -6.47 -1.94 22.87
C GLY A 225 -7.72 -1.12 23.21
N MET A 226 -8.75 -1.17 22.37
CA MET A 226 -10.06 -0.54 22.59
C MET A 226 -11.09 -1.47 23.24
N ALA A 227 -10.62 -2.54 23.89
CA ALA A 227 -11.44 -3.57 24.53
C ALA A 227 -12.52 -4.16 23.60
N SER A 228 -12.18 -4.27 22.31
CA SER A 228 -13.05 -4.82 21.28
C SER A 228 -12.36 -6.01 20.61
N THR A 229 -13.15 -6.87 19.98
CA THR A 229 -12.64 -8.10 19.38
C THR A 229 -13.25 -8.35 18.02
N ILE A 230 -12.42 -8.88 17.12
CA ILE A 230 -12.80 -9.48 15.85
C ILE A 230 -11.95 -10.74 15.69
N ASN A 231 -12.42 -11.75 14.97
CA ASN A 231 -11.54 -12.88 14.65
C ASN A 231 -10.40 -12.37 13.76
N PHE A 232 -9.17 -12.79 14.05
CA PHE A 232 -8.01 -12.32 13.31
C PHE A 232 -8.07 -12.70 11.83
N GLN A 233 -8.61 -13.88 11.51
CA GLN A 233 -8.79 -14.35 10.13
C GLN A 233 -9.74 -13.45 9.34
N ASP A 234 -10.85 -13.03 9.96
CA ASP A 234 -11.81 -12.12 9.34
C ASP A 234 -11.14 -10.76 9.10
N LEU A 235 -10.44 -10.21 10.10
CA LEU A 235 -9.72 -8.95 9.95
C LEU A 235 -8.70 -8.98 8.82
N ILE A 236 -7.95 -10.07 8.66
CA ILE A 236 -7.02 -10.26 7.54
C ILE A 236 -7.73 -10.04 6.21
N VAL A 237 -8.87 -10.70 5.99
CA VAL A 237 -9.59 -10.61 4.71
C VAL A 237 -10.21 -9.22 4.52
N LEU A 238 -10.88 -8.69 5.54
CA LEU A 238 -11.58 -7.40 5.45
C LEU A 238 -10.59 -6.25 5.19
N TYR A 239 -9.51 -6.18 5.99
CA TYR A 239 -8.50 -5.12 5.87
C TYR A 239 -7.84 -5.10 4.49
N HIS A 240 -7.41 -6.27 4.02
CA HIS A 240 -6.72 -6.38 2.75
C HIS A 240 -7.66 -6.18 1.56
N SER A 241 -8.92 -6.64 1.65
CA SER A 241 -9.91 -6.43 0.59
C SER A 241 -10.24 -4.95 0.41
N VAL A 242 -10.43 -4.22 1.51
CA VAL A 242 -10.65 -2.76 1.47
C VAL A 242 -9.41 -2.03 0.97
N GLY A 243 -8.22 -2.42 1.43
CA GLY A 243 -6.95 -1.89 0.92
C GLY A 243 -6.76 -2.11 -0.58
N PHE A 244 -7.12 -3.29 -1.08
CA PHE A 244 -7.07 -3.62 -2.51
C PHE A 244 -8.07 -2.79 -3.32
N ALA A 245 -9.32 -2.67 -2.86
CA ALA A 245 -10.34 -1.84 -3.49
C ALA A 245 -9.92 -0.35 -3.54
N ALA A 246 -9.38 0.15 -2.42
CA ALA A 246 -8.85 1.51 -2.34
C ALA A 246 -7.69 1.73 -3.32
N ALA A 247 -6.75 0.79 -3.42
CA ALA A 247 -5.61 0.90 -4.33
C ALA A 247 -6.03 0.85 -5.82
N THR A 248 -6.98 -0.03 -6.16
CA THR A 248 -7.44 -0.23 -7.55
C THR A 248 -8.36 0.89 -8.06
N SER A 249 -9.02 1.61 -7.16
CA SER A 249 -9.87 2.77 -7.51
C SER A 249 -9.10 3.96 -8.10
N MET A 250 -7.77 4.02 -7.93
CA MET A 250 -6.91 5.14 -8.27
C MET A 250 -7.30 6.49 -7.62
N ILE A 251 -8.18 6.48 -6.61
CA ILE A 251 -8.51 7.65 -5.81
C ILE A 251 -7.26 8.08 -5.02
N PRO A 252 -6.91 9.38 -4.98
CA PRO A 252 -5.84 9.91 -4.13
C PRO A 252 -5.91 9.35 -2.70
N ALA A 253 -4.84 8.65 -2.28
CA ALA A 253 -4.74 7.95 -0.99
C ALA A 253 -5.89 6.96 -0.66
N GLY A 254 -6.74 6.62 -1.62
CA GLY A 254 -7.92 5.76 -1.42
C GLY A 254 -8.93 6.32 -0.44
N ILE A 255 -8.95 7.64 -0.23
CA ILE A 255 -9.79 8.30 0.78
C ILE A 255 -11.26 8.08 0.45
N GLY A 256 -12.06 7.79 1.48
CA GLY A 256 -13.49 7.49 1.39
C GLY A 256 -13.76 6.01 1.16
N ILE A 257 -13.04 5.36 0.23
CA ILE A 257 -13.16 3.90 0.02
C ILE A 257 -12.58 3.14 1.20
N PHE A 258 -11.37 3.51 1.63
CA PHE A 258 -10.73 2.81 2.72
C PHE A 258 -11.47 3.03 4.04
N GLU A 259 -11.80 4.28 4.34
CA GLU A 259 -12.48 4.68 5.57
C GLU A 259 -13.89 4.12 5.62
N GLY A 260 -14.71 4.37 4.60
CA GLY A 260 -16.07 3.85 4.54
C GLY A 260 -16.12 2.33 4.46
N GLY A 261 -15.18 1.73 3.71
CA GLY A 261 -15.07 0.28 3.59
C GLY A 261 -14.73 -0.39 4.92
N LEU A 262 -13.68 0.08 5.63
CA LEU A 262 -13.30 -0.50 6.91
C LEU A 262 -14.36 -0.26 7.98
N VAL A 263 -14.85 0.98 8.13
CA VAL A 263 -15.88 1.30 9.13
C VAL A 263 -17.14 0.47 8.88
N GLY A 264 -17.60 0.43 7.63
CA GLY A 264 -18.79 -0.35 7.26
C GLY A 264 -18.62 -1.84 7.55
N LEU A 265 -17.49 -2.43 7.13
CA LEU A 265 -17.23 -3.85 7.38
C LEU A 265 -17.05 -4.17 8.86
N PHE A 266 -16.37 -3.31 9.63
CA PHE A 266 -16.23 -3.51 11.07
C PHE A 266 -17.57 -3.45 11.79
N VAL A 267 -18.46 -2.53 11.43
CA VAL A 267 -19.82 -2.48 11.98
C VAL A 267 -20.62 -3.74 11.61
N LEU A 268 -20.50 -4.22 10.35
CA LEU A 268 -21.11 -5.49 9.94
C LEU A 268 -20.56 -6.70 10.72
N TYR A 269 -19.32 -6.62 11.18
CA TYR A 269 -18.67 -7.59 12.06
C TYR A 269 -18.86 -7.28 13.55
N ASN A 270 -19.92 -6.53 13.89
CA ASN A 270 -20.38 -6.22 15.24
C ASN A 270 -19.44 -5.36 16.09
N LEU A 271 -18.50 -4.61 15.49
CA LEU A 271 -17.79 -3.56 16.21
C LEU A 271 -18.72 -2.36 16.39
N LYS A 272 -18.65 -1.72 17.56
CA LYS A 272 -19.29 -0.43 17.79
C LYS A 272 -18.75 0.60 16.78
N TYR A 273 -19.62 1.47 16.29
CA TYR A 273 -19.27 2.45 15.27
C TYR A 273 -18.08 3.33 15.69
N GLU A 274 -18.05 3.75 16.97
CA GLU A 274 -17.01 4.60 17.53
C GLU A 274 -15.64 3.90 17.52
N VAL A 275 -15.60 2.60 17.82
CA VAL A 275 -14.38 1.77 17.75
C VAL A 275 -13.96 1.57 16.30
N ALA A 276 -14.90 1.22 15.42
CA ALA A 276 -14.64 1.01 13.99
C ALA A 276 -14.02 2.26 13.35
N PHE A 277 -14.58 3.43 13.65
CA PHE A 277 -14.06 4.71 13.18
C PHE A 277 -12.72 5.07 13.83
N ALA A 278 -12.58 4.95 15.15
CA ALA A 278 -11.34 5.23 15.86
C ALA A 278 -10.16 4.38 15.36
N VAL A 279 -10.35 3.06 15.20
CA VAL A 279 -9.32 2.16 14.65
C VAL A 279 -8.96 2.55 13.23
N THR A 280 -9.94 2.86 12.40
CA THR A 280 -9.71 3.28 11.01
C THR A 280 -8.88 4.58 10.94
N VAL A 281 -9.17 5.55 11.81
CA VAL A 281 -8.38 6.78 11.95
C VAL A 281 -6.95 6.48 12.41
N LEU A 282 -6.76 5.64 13.43
CA LEU A 282 -5.41 5.24 13.87
C LEU A 282 -4.61 4.56 12.76
N ILE A 283 -5.23 3.65 12.01
CA ILE A 283 -4.62 3.01 10.84
C ILE A 283 -4.19 4.07 9.83
N ARG A 284 -5.00 5.09 9.56
CA ARG A 284 -4.62 6.18 8.63
C ARG A 284 -3.46 7.03 9.14
N ILE A 285 -3.47 7.37 10.42
CA ILE A 285 -2.39 8.13 11.06
C ILE A 285 -1.08 7.36 10.92
N VAL A 286 -1.07 6.06 11.22
CA VAL A 286 0.17 5.27 11.21
C VAL A 286 0.60 4.88 9.78
N SER A 287 -0.35 4.56 8.89
CA SER A 287 -0.05 4.13 7.52
C SER A 287 0.38 5.26 6.58
N THR A 288 -0.19 6.45 6.78
CA THR A 288 -0.07 7.58 5.84
C THR A 288 0.49 8.80 6.56
N GLY A 289 -0.08 9.19 7.71
CA GLY A 289 0.35 10.37 8.46
C GLY A 289 1.81 10.32 8.93
N LEU A 290 2.20 9.25 9.63
CA LEU A 290 3.53 9.08 10.21
C LEU A 290 4.64 9.19 9.16
N PHE A 291 4.44 8.55 8.00
CA PHE A 291 5.42 8.56 6.91
C PHE A 291 5.42 9.86 6.09
N THR A 292 4.40 10.71 6.21
CA THR A 292 4.40 12.03 5.56
C THR A 292 5.04 13.13 6.39
N VAL A 293 5.13 12.94 7.71
CA VAL A 293 5.69 13.92 8.66
C VAL A 293 7.20 13.71 8.87
N ILE A 294 7.70 12.49 8.65
CA ILE A 294 9.14 12.14 8.68
C ILE A 294 9.77 12.47 7.32
#